data_AF-A0AAN7P5Q0-F1
#
_entry.id   AF-A0AAN7P5Q0-F1
#
_cell.length_a   1.000
_cell.length_b   1.000
_cell.length_c   1.000
_cell.angle_alpha   90.00
_cell.angle_beta   90.00
_cell.angle_gamma   90.00
#
_symmetry.space_group_name_H-M   'P 1'
#
loop_
_entity.id
_entity.type
_entity.pdbx_description
1 polymer ?
#
loop_
_entity_poly.entity_id
_entity_poly.type
_entity_poly.pdbx_seq_one_letter_code
_entity_poly.pdbx_strand_id
1 'polypeptide(L)'
;MDDVIQIDFFENIEQTLNAKFPKYVKNIFKFNALDNNISMSSLSEDDLRQIEEFVKEDLINIIGEAEREHYLGPFKNHPEKFQFLIGIKKLIFAAKDLLSAQVQLRKQSSTSKSTRPVGGADSNLSVDIDLNAEQKKLKKLMDWMNNFFRRKEISDQNYITSILQKLRDFDYTCSQCTPGGLKCTISCPRLRNSNRFDIDLKRFCLYLLITAGRFLYETLYANLPKTIPSITTLHRMLNDNTQFIEEGTVRLEELKKFLESRYLPNVVWISKDATKITGRIEYNSKNNKIVGFCLPQVNGLPDRKGFLALSARHTSEYFENEKRSDYAYVVMAQCPNNNSPAFCLAVYGTDNCFTHQSVLDRWSYINKEAARVGIQILGYSSDSDTICMKAMRICSKLHNVGDDVEGVQWKWFRMNLIKGFICVQDTVHIGFKLRIRLLKKNIVLPMGQYSATADHLHLLISDISKDHHLLTASDLHCEDKMNFRPAEKISSEMVTDLLKKHVPKSKATVIYLNLMRLVLTAFLSKELSVTERLRRMWHYVFS
;
A
#
# COMPACT_ATOMS: atom_id res chain seq x y z
N MET A 1 12.55 -4.87 20.50
CA MET A 1 11.62 -4.07 19.69
C MET A 1 11.30 -2.89 20.56
N ASP A 2 11.91 -1.74 20.29
CA ASP A 2 11.49 -0.50 20.94
C ASP A 2 10.34 0.04 20.10
N ASP A 3 9.13 -0.01 20.66
CA ASP A 3 7.93 0.57 20.05
C ASP A 3 8.13 2.09 19.97
N VAL A 4 8.27 2.61 18.75
CA VAL A 4 8.14 4.04 18.51
C VAL A 4 6.66 4.37 18.70
N ILE A 5 6.32 4.83 19.90
CA ILE A 5 4.99 5.35 20.23
C ILE A 5 4.68 6.45 19.22
N GLN A 6 3.71 6.19 18.35
CA GLN A 6 3.19 7.17 17.41
C GLN A 6 2.36 8.17 18.23
N ILE A 7 2.99 9.26 18.67
CA ILE A 7 2.32 10.32 19.45
C ILE A 7 1.22 10.95 18.59
N ASP A 8 0.00 11.06 19.12
CA ASP A 8 -1.13 11.67 18.41
C ASP A 8 -0.84 13.15 18.10
N PHE A 9 -1.23 13.63 16.91
CA PHE A 9 -0.95 14.99 16.45
C PHE A 9 -1.37 16.05 17.47
N PHE A 10 -2.56 15.90 18.07
CA PHE A 10 -3.04 16.85 19.06
C PHE A 10 -2.32 16.70 20.39
N GLU A 11 -1.87 15.51 20.78
CA GLU A 11 -1.10 15.33 22.03
C GLU A 11 0.19 16.15 22.01
N ASN A 12 0.88 16.24 20.88
CA ASN A 12 2.08 17.06 20.74
C ASN A 12 1.78 18.57 20.93
N ILE A 13 0.70 19.05 20.31
CA ILE A 13 0.27 20.45 20.40
C ILE A 13 -0.19 20.76 21.84
N GLU A 14 -0.98 19.87 22.44
CA GLU A 14 -1.50 20.00 23.80
C GLU A 14 -0.38 20.06 24.84
N GLN A 15 0.66 19.23 24.69
CA GLN A 15 1.86 19.26 25.51
C GLN A 15 2.63 20.58 25.36
N THR A 16 2.77 21.08 24.14
CA THR A 16 3.54 22.29 23.87
C THR A 16 2.83 23.56 24.33
N LEU A 17 1.51 23.63 24.18
CA LEU A 17 0.70 24.77 24.61
C LEU A 17 0.28 24.69 26.09
N ASN A 18 0.56 23.58 26.76
CA ASN A 18 0.06 23.27 28.11
C ASN A 18 -1.47 23.47 28.23
N ALA A 19 -2.21 23.01 27.22
CA ALA A 19 -3.66 23.17 27.10
C ALA A 19 -4.27 21.93 26.45
N LYS A 20 -5.55 21.63 26.72
CA LYS A 20 -6.25 20.47 26.15
C LYS A 20 -7.31 20.89 25.14
N PHE A 21 -7.32 20.24 23.97
CA PHE A 21 -8.40 20.39 23.02
C PHE A 21 -9.59 19.52 23.43
N PRO A 22 -10.82 20.06 23.43
CA PRO A 22 -12.02 19.25 23.60
C PRO A 22 -12.08 18.16 22.52
N LYS A 23 -12.55 16.97 22.91
CA LYS A 23 -12.65 15.79 22.02
C LYS A 23 -13.37 16.12 20.71
N TYR A 24 -14.44 16.90 20.78
CA TYR A 24 -15.24 17.26 19.62
C TYR A 24 -14.51 18.15 18.60
N VAL A 25 -13.62 19.03 19.07
CA VAL A 25 -12.77 19.85 18.20
C VAL A 25 -11.77 18.96 17.46
N LYS A 26 -11.12 18.03 18.19
CA LYS A 26 -10.18 17.07 17.58
C LYS A 26 -10.86 16.22 16.52
N ASN A 27 -12.07 15.76 16.79
CA ASN A 27 -12.86 14.98 15.84
C ASN A 27 -13.27 15.77 14.60
N ILE A 28 -13.75 17.02 14.76
CA ILE A 28 -14.09 17.88 13.61
C ILE A 28 -12.86 18.14 12.74
N PHE A 29 -11.70 18.41 13.36
CA PHE A 29 -10.47 18.68 12.62
C PHE A 29 -9.94 17.42 11.90
N LYS A 30 -10.00 16.24 12.55
CA LYS A 30 -9.70 14.96 11.90
C LYS A 30 -10.65 14.68 10.73
N PHE A 31 -11.93 14.96 10.90
CA PHE A 31 -12.95 14.79 9.84
C PHE A 31 -12.64 15.67 8.61
N ASN A 32 -12.18 16.89 8.84
CA ASN A 32 -11.82 17.85 7.78
C ASN A 32 -10.35 17.70 7.30
N ALA A 33 -9.64 16.65 7.70
CA ALA A 33 -8.22 16.41 7.38
C ALA A 33 -7.29 17.59 7.76
N LEU A 34 -7.61 18.28 8.85
CA LEU A 34 -6.84 19.40 9.42
C LEU A 34 -5.89 18.95 10.54
N ASP A 35 -5.80 17.66 10.82
CA ASP A 35 -4.93 17.04 11.83
C ASP A 35 -3.48 16.85 11.34
N ASN A 36 -2.94 17.83 10.61
CA ASN A 36 -1.58 17.84 10.14
C ASN A 36 -0.96 19.25 10.16
N ASN A 37 0.38 19.30 10.21
CA ASN A 37 1.12 20.56 10.35
C ASN A 37 0.83 21.58 9.23
N ILE A 38 0.64 21.12 7.99
CA ILE A 38 0.50 22.01 6.84
C ILE A 38 -0.84 22.72 6.92
N SER A 39 -1.94 21.95 6.94
CA SER A 39 -3.30 22.50 6.96
C SER A 39 -3.57 23.37 8.18
N MET A 40 -3.12 22.96 9.37
CA MET A 40 -3.33 23.71 10.60
C MET A 40 -2.52 25.02 10.64
N SER A 41 -1.30 25.04 10.06
CA SER A 41 -0.46 26.25 10.04
C SER A 41 -0.94 27.35 9.09
N SER A 42 -1.80 27.00 8.12
CA SER A 42 -2.38 27.94 7.16
C SER A 42 -3.81 28.37 7.51
N LEU A 43 -4.38 27.88 8.62
CA LEU A 43 -5.77 28.08 8.98
C LEU A 43 -6.11 29.57 9.16
N SER A 44 -7.16 30.03 8.49
CA SER A 44 -7.69 31.40 8.57
C SER A 44 -8.98 31.47 9.37
N GLU A 45 -9.45 32.70 9.65
CA GLU A 45 -10.77 32.88 10.27
C GLU A 45 -11.91 32.48 9.33
N ASP A 46 -11.71 32.65 8.01
CA ASP A 46 -12.68 32.24 6.99
C ASP A 46 -12.82 30.71 6.96
N ASP A 47 -11.70 29.98 7.04
CA ASP A 47 -11.70 28.52 7.12
C ASP A 47 -12.49 28.03 8.36
N LEU A 48 -12.36 28.73 9.50
CA LEU A 48 -13.14 28.39 10.69
C LEU A 48 -14.64 28.61 10.49
N ARG A 49 -15.05 29.64 9.73
CA ARG A 49 -16.47 29.88 9.40
C ARG A 49 -17.00 28.79 8.47
N GLN A 50 -16.22 28.40 7.46
CA GLN A 50 -16.59 27.30 6.57
C GLN A 50 -16.72 25.98 7.34
N ILE A 51 -15.84 25.70 8.31
CA ILE A 51 -15.96 24.51 9.18
C ILE A 51 -17.22 24.60 10.05
N GLU A 52 -17.53 25.78 10.60
CA GLU A 52 -18.77 25.96 11.38
C GLU A 52 -20.02 25.73 10.53
N GLU A 53 -20.04 26.20 9.28
CA GLU A 53 -21.12 25.97 8.31
C GLU A 53 -21.23 24.48 7.94
N PHE A 54 -20.11 23.84 7.59
CA PHE A 54 -20.05 22.41 7.33
C PHE A 54 -20.61 21.58 8.51
N VAL A 55 -20.28 21.96 9.76
CA VAL A 55 -20.79 21.27 10.94
C VAL A 55 -22.31 21.46 11.10
N LYS A 56 -22.84 22.64 10.77
CA LYS A 56 -24.27 22.95 10.87
C LYS A 56 -25.12 22.29 9.79
N GLU A 57 -24.57 22.06 8.61
CA GLU A 57 -25.36 21.63 7.44
C GLU A 57 -25.06 20.18 7.05
N ASP A 58 -23.79 19.83 6.90
CA ASP A 58 -23.37 18.56 6.31
C ASP A 58 -23.06 17.51 7.36
N LEU A 59 -22.30 17.86 8.40
CA LEU A 59 -21.78 16.87 9.34
C LEU A 59 -22.90 16.13 10.08
N ILE A 60 -24.01 16.80 10.39
CA ILE A 60 -25.18 16.22 11.07
C ILE A 60 -25.83 15.11 10.23
N ASN A 61 -25.77 15.23 8.91
CA ASN A 61 -26.32 14.24 7.98
C ASN A 61 -25.37 13.03 7.80
N ILE A 62 -24.10 13.20 8.17
CA ILE A 62 -23.07 12.16 8.03
C ILE A 62 -22.93 11.33 9.31
N ILE A 63 -23.02 11.96 10.49
CA ILE A 63 -22.81 11.28 11.77
C ILE A 63 -24.12 10.74 12.37
N GLY A 64 -24.04 9.59 13.04
CA GLY A 64 -25.21 9.02 13.72
C GLY A 64 -25.66 9.85 14.93
N GLU A 65 -26.93 9.76 15.32
CA GLU A 65 -27.47 10.50 16.48
C GLU A 65 -26.71 10.20 17.78
N ALA A 66 -26.29 8.95 17.98
CA ALA A 66 -25.47 8.53 19.12
C ALA A 66 -24.06 9.14 19.13
N GLU A 67 -23.55 9.60 17.99
CA GLU A 67 -22.21 10.16 17.84
C GLU A 67 -22.19 11.69 17.97
N ARG A 68 -23.36 12.35 17.96
CA ARG A 68 -23.48 13.81 18.00
C ARG A 68 -22.74 14.43 19.17
N GLU A 69 -22.74 13.80 20.34
CA GLU A 69 -21.98 14.29 21.50
C GLU A 69 -20.47 14.34 21.25
N HIS A 70 -19.94 13.42 20.44
CA HIS A 70 -18.51 13.36 20.13
C HIS A 70 -18.05 14.36 19.08
N TYR A 71 -18.97 14.97 18.31
CA TYR A 71 -18.63 15.95 17.27
C TYR A 71 -19.18 17.34 17.55
N LEU A 72 -20.31 17.46 18.25
CA LEU A 72 -20.97 18.74 18.53
C LEU A 72 -20.78 19.21 19.98
N GLY A 73 -20.34 18.32 20.88
CA GLY A 73 -20.11 18.63 22.30
C GLY A 73 -21.32 19.31 22.94
N PRO A 74 -21.20 20.56 23.44
CA PRO A 74 -22.31 21.27 24.08
C PRO A 74 -23.47 21.60 23.13
N PHE A 75 -23.25 21.55 21.81
CA PHE A 75 -24.28 21.83 20.79
C PHE A 75 -25.01 20.58 20.31
N LYS A 76 -24.83 19.41 20.95
CA LYS A 76 -25.43 18.14 20.49
C LYS A 76 -26.95 18.17 20.29
N ASN A 77 -27.66 18.98 21.08
CA ASN A 77 -29.11 19.14 21.02
C ASN A 77 -29.56 20.29 20.11
N HIS A 78 -28.65 21.20 19.74
CA HIS A 78 -28.90 22.36 18.88
C HIS A 78 -27.77 22.53 17.86
N PRO A 79 -27.60 21.58 16.92
CA PRO A 79 -26.51 21.61 15.96
C PRO A 79 -26.51 22.86 15.07
N GLU A 80 -27.69 23.42 14.79
CA GLU A 80 -27.89 24.63 14.00
C GLU A 80 -27.22 25.87 14.63
N LYS A 81 -26.96 25.83 15.93
CA LYS A 81 -26.29 26.90 16.69
C LYS A 81 -24.80 26.65 16.88
N PHE A 82 -24.26 25.61 16.25
CA PHE A 82 -22.86 25.25 16.43
C PHE A 82 -21.94 26.42 16.07
N GLN A 83 -21.01 26.73 16.97
CA GLN A 83 -19.91 27.66 16.71
C GLN A 83 -18.76 27.29 17.63
N PHE A 84 -17.53 27.52 17.19
CA PHE A 84 -16.39 27.42 18.10
C PHE A 84 -16.50 28.54 19.14
N LEU A 85 -16.54 28.15 20.41
CA LEU A 85 -16.54 29.11 21.51
C LEU A 85 -15.26 29.95 21.47
N ILE A 86 -15.34 31.19 21.95
CA ILE A 86 -14.22 32.16 21.89
C ILE A 86 -12.90 31.60 22.46
N GLY A 87 -12.97 30.84 23.56
CA GLY A 87 -11.79 30.21 24.16
C GLY A 87 -11.16 29.13 23.27
N ILE A 88 -11.99 28.39 22.53
CA ILE A 88 -11.55 27.38 21.58
C ILE A 88 -10.95 28.04 20.34
N LYS A 89 -11.56 29.12 19.82
CA LYS A 89 -11.00 29.90 18.71
C LYS A 89 -9.59 30.40 19.07
N LYS A 90 -9.40 30.95 20.28
CA LYS A 90 -8.08 31.35 20.78
C LYS A 90 -7.08 30.20 20.85
N LEU A 91 -7.51 29.03 21.33
CA LEU A 91 -6.67 27.84 21.41
C LEU A 91 -6.26 27.31 20.03
N ILE A 92 -7.18 27.32 19.07
CA ILE A 92 -6.92 26.94 17.67
C ILE A 92 -5.89 27.89 17.04
N PHE A 93 -6.04 29.21 17.21
CA PHE A 93 -5.08 30.17 16.68
C PHE A 93 -3.71 30.08 17.37
N ALA A 94 -3.66 29.81 18.67
CA ALA A 94 -2.38 29.54 19.36
C ALA A 94 -1.67 28.29 18.78
N ALA A 95 -2.41 27.24 18.44
CA ALA A 95 -1.86 26.06 17.78
C ALA A 95 -1.40 26.35 16.35
N LYS A 96 -2.16 27.14 15.59
CA LYS A 96 -1.73 27.63 14.27
C LYS A 96 -0.40 28.36 14.38
N ASP A 97 -0.30 29.36 15.26
CA ASP A 97 0.89 30.20 15.39
C ASP A 97 2.13 29.39 15.79
N LEU A 98 1.96 28.43 16.70
CA LEU A 98 2.99 27.47 17.08
C LEU A 98 3.51 26.70 15.85
N LEU A 99 2.61 26.16 15.03
CA LEU A 99 2.96 25.37 13.87
C LEU A 99 3.54 26.23 12.74
N SER A 100 3.03 27.45 12.53
CA SER A 100 3.59 28.40 11.57
C SER A 100 5.02 28.77 11.94
N ALA A 101 5.32 29.00 13.23
CA ALA A 101 6.67 29.26 13.71
C ALA A 101 7.61 28.06 13.47
N GLN A 102 7.15 26.83 13.73
CA GLN A 102 7.93 25.62 13.45
C GLN A 102 8.22 25.44 11.95
N VAL A 103 7.25 25.75 11.08
CA VAL A 103 7.40 25.71 9.61
C VAL A 103 8.38 26.77 9.14
N GLN A 104 8.35 27.98 9.71
CA GLN A 104 9.28 29.07 9.38
C GLN A 104 10.72 28.76 9.82
N LEU A 105 10.92 28.22 11.02
CA LEU A 105 12.24 27.79 11.49
C LEU A 105 12.86 26.73 10.58
N ARG A 106 12.04 25.77 10.11
CA ARG A 106 12.48 24.78 9.12
C ARG A 106 12.86 25.43 7.78
N LYS A 107 12.09 26.41 7.30
CA LYS A 107 12.40 27.16 6.07
C LYS A 107 13.68 28.00 6.19
N GLN A 108 13.91 28.64 7.33
CA GLN A 108 15.13 29.43 7.59
C GLN A 108 16.37 28.54 7.69
N SER A 109 16.26 27.36 8.31
CA SER A 109 17.34 26.36 8.33
C SER A 109 17.70 25.82 6.93
N SER A 110 16.79 25.94 5.96
CA SER A 110 17.01 25.56 4.56
C SER A 110 17.48 26.69 3.63
N THR A 111 17.46 27.96 4.07
CA THR A 111 17.77 29.14 3.22
C THR A 111 19.04 29.92 3.61
N SER A 112 19.68 29.64 4.74
CA SER A 112 20.95 30.28 5.11
C SER A 112 22.19 29.63 4.47
N LYS A 113 22.32 29.73 3.14
CA LYS A 113 23.61 29.71 2.42
C LYS A 113 23.54 30.61 1.19
N SER A 114 23.52 31.93 1.41
CA SER A 114 24.09 32.96 0.52
C SER A 114 23.56 34.34 0.92
N THR A 115 24.29 35.04 1.79
CA THR A 115 24.72 36.45 1.67
C THR A 115 25.32 36.90 2.99
N ARG A 116 26.52 37.48 2.96
CA ARG A 116 27.17 38.14 4.11
C ARG A 116 26.35 39.36 4.53
N PRO A 117 26.35 39.68 5.84
CA PRO A 117 26.54 41.07 6.23
C PRO A 117 27.72 41.22 7.20
N VAL A 118 28.27 42.43 7.15
CA VAL A 118 29.36 42.95 7.97
C VAL A 118 28.78 43.44 9.31
N GLY A 119 29.42 43.05 10.40
CA GLY A 119 29.54 43.85 11.64
C GLY A 119 28.41 43.76 12.69
N GLY A 120 28.77 43.25 13.87
CA GLY A 120 28.44 43.92 15.13
C GLY A 120 27.55 43.20 16.15
N ALA A 121 28.20 42.80 17.26
CA ALA A 121 27.72 42.70 18.65
C ALA A 121 26.96 41.44 19.13
N ASP A 122 27.45 40.96 20.28
CA ASP A 122 27.13 39.74 21.01
C ASP A 122 25.73 39.67 21.63
N SER A 123 25.19 38.44 21.72
CA SER A 123 24.68 37.91 22.99
C SER A 123 24.54 36.38 22.92
N ASN A 124 25.19 35.71 23.86
CA ASN A 124 25.36 34.27 24.02
C ASN A 124 24.06 33.49 24.24
N LEU A 125 23.89 32.39 23.49
CA LEU A 125 23.23 31.18 23.99
C LEU A 125 23.96 29.95 23.41
N SER A 126 24.96 29.47 24.15
CA SER A 126 25.69 28.25 23.81
C SER A 126 24.79 27.04 24.06
N VAL A 127 24.19 26.50 23.01
CA VAL A 127 23.67 25.13 23.04
C VAL A 127 24.88 24.21 22.82
N ASP A 128 25.36 23.61 23.90
CA ASP A 128 26.38 22.56 23.84
C ASP A 128 25.83 21.39 23.03
N ILE A 129 26.28 21.27 21.78
CA ILE A 129 26.01 20.10 20.96
C ILE A 129 26.91 18.99 21.49
N ASP A 130 26.30 17.96 22.07
CA ASP A 130 26.98 16.75 22.50
C ASP A 130 27.57 16.02 21.28
N LEU A 131 28.84 16.31 21.00
CA LEU A 131 29.68 15.71 19.96
C LEU A 131 29.64 14.17 19.99
N ASN A 132 29.54 13.57 21.17
CA ASN A 132 29.48 12.13 21.31
C ASN A 132 28.11 11.58 20.89
N ALA A 133 27.02 12.31 21.09
CA ALA A 133 25.68 11.90 20.68
C ALA A 133 25.54 11.85 19.14
N GLU A 134 26.09 12.83 18.42
CA GLU A 134 26.05 12.86 16.95
C GLU A 134 26.99 11.82 16.32
N GLN A 135 28.20 11.63 16.88
CA GLN A 135 29.07 10.51 16.47
C GLN A 135 28.41 9.15 16.69
N LYS A 136 27.65 9.00 17.79
CA LYS A 136 26.89 7.78 18.09
C LYS A 136 25.72 7.58 17.13
N LYS A 137 25.06 8.64 16.65
CA LYS A 137 24.02 8.57 15.61
C LYS A 137 24.58 8.15 14.25
N LEU A 138 25.71 8.73 13.83
CA LEU A 138 26.35 8.39 12.57
C LEU A 138 26.91 6.95 12.60
N LYS A 139 27.52 6.55 13.71
CA LYS A 139 27.96 5.16 13.93
C LYS A 139 26.78 4.19 13.92
N LYS A 140 25.67 4.52 14.57
CA LYS A 140 24.42 3.75 14.50
C LYS A 140 23.87 3.65 13.08
N LEU A 141 23.97 4.69 12.27
CA LEU A 141 23.54 4.66 10.86
C LEU A 141 24.45 3.74 10.03
N MET A 142 25.76 3.81 10.21
CA MET A 142 26.73 2.92 9.55
C MET A 142 26.56 1.46 9.99
N ASP A 143 26.34 1.23 11.28
CA ASP A 143 26.05 -0.10 11.83
C ASP A 143 24.68 -0.61 11.36
N TRP A 144 23.68 0.26 11.23
CA TRP A 144 22.38 -0.06 10.64
C TRP A 144 22.53 -0.42 9.17
N MET A 145 23.28 0.35 8.38
CA MET A 145 23.57 0.02 6.98
C MET A 145 24.28 -1.33 6.86
N ASN A 146 25.33 -1.56 7.66
CA ASN A 146 26.04 -2.85 7.72
C ASN A 146 25.11 -4.02 8.07
N ASN A 147 24.23 -3.85 9.06
CA ASN A 147 23.26 -4.87 9.46
C ASN A 147 22.14 -5.06 8.43
N PHE A 148 21.70 -4.00 7.78
CA PHE A 148 20.71 -4.03 6.70
C PHE A 148 21.22 -4.84 5.51
N PHE A 149 22.49 -4.67 5.12
CA PHE A 149 23.12 -5.46 4.06
C PHE A 149 23.38 -6.92 4.44
N ARG A 150 23.61 -7.22 5.72
CA ARG A 150 23.74 -8.61 6.20
C ARG A 150 22.40 -9.35 6.29
N ARG A 151 21.28 -8.64 6.46
CA ARG A 151 19.95 -9.23 6.68
C ARG A 151 19.16 -9.53 5.40
N LYS A 152 19.51 -8.92 4.27
CA LYS A 152 18.91 -9.28 2.99
C LYS A 152 19.83 -10.23 2.23
N GLU A 153 19.31 -11.40 1.87
CA GLU A 153 19.86 -12.27 0.83
C GLU A 153 19.81 -11.54 -0.51
N ILE A 154 20.77 -10.65 -0.73
CA ILE A 154 21.11 -10.15 -2.06
C ILE A 154 22.05 -11.20 -2.64
N SER A 155 21.67 -11.77 -3.78
CA SER A 155 22.30 -12.95 -4.40
C SER A 155 23.76 -12.76 -4.85
N ASP A 156 24.32 -11.55 -4.72
CA ASP A 156 25.68 -11.24 -5.17
C ASP A 156 26.54 -10.71 -4.01
N GLN A 157 27.12 -11.66 -3.26
CA GLN A 157 28.04 -11.39 -2.16
C GLN A 157 29.31 -10.68 -2.61
N ASN A 158 29.73 -10.82 -3.86
CA ASN A 158 30.91 -10.16 -4.40
C ASN A 158 30.64 -8.66 -4.61
N TYR A 159 29.45 -8.32 -5.10
CA TYR A 159 29.00 -6.93 -5.24
C TYR A 159 28.87 -6.21 -3.88
N ILE A 160 28.31 -6.88 -2.87
CA ILE A 160 28.23 -6.34 -1.49
C ILE A 160 29.63 -6.11 -0.92
N THR A 161 30.54 -7.07 -1.08
CA THR A 161 31.89 -6.98 -0.52
C THR A 161 32.66 -5.82 -1.15
N SER A 162 32.54 -5.62 -2.46
CA SER A 162 33.11 -4.47 -3.19
C SER A 162 32.57 -3.12 -2.68
N ILE A 163 31.27 -3.02 -2.42
CA ILE A 163 30.65 -1.78 -1.90
C ILE A 163 31.04 -1.53 -0.44
N LEU A 164 31.04 -2.56 0.41
CA LEU A 164 31.46 -2.44 1.81
C LEU A 164 32.94 -2.09 1.94
N GLN A 165 33.78 -2.52 0.98
CA GLN A 165 35.18 -2.11 0.89
C GLN A 165 35.27 -0.62 0.54
N LYS A 166 34.56 -0.17 -0.51
CA LYS A 166 34.48 1.26 -0.89
C LYS A 166 33.90 2.15 0.21
N LEU A 167 33.01 1.62 1.05
CA LEU A 167 32.45 2.30 2.23
C LEU A 167 33.39 2.32 3.44
N ARG A 168 34.35 1.39 3.53
CA ARG A 168 35.39 1.37 4.56
C ARG A 168 36.53 2.35 4.28
N ASP A 169 36.74 2.69 3.00
CA ASP A 169 37.78 3.65 2.57
C ASP A 169 37.41 5.13 2.83
N PHE A 170 36.32 5.40 3.56
CA PHE A 170 35.95 6.76 3.99
C PHE A 170 36.60 7.08 5.33
N ASP A 171 37.59 7.98 5.32
CA ASP A 171 38.09 8.62 6.54
C ASP A 171 37.16 9.77 6.92
N TYR A 172 36.75 9.84 8.19
CA TYR A 172 35.97 10.95 8.72
C TYR A 172 36.76 11.68 9.80
N THR A 173 36.83 13.00 9.67
CA THR A 173 37.41 13.88 10.70
C THR A 173 36.41 14.96 11.03
N CYS A 174 35.97 15.04 12.28
CA CYS A 174 35.13 16.15 12.75
C CYS A 174 36.01 17.13 13.50
N SER A 175 35.97 18.40 13.09
CA SER A 175 36.64 19.49 13.80
C SER A 175 35.67 20.60 14.14
N GLN A 176 35.95 21.26 15.26
CA GLN A 176 35.19 22.42 15.74
C GLN A 176 35.68 23.64 14.96
N CYS A 177 34.79 24.29 14.22
CA CYS A 177 35.15 25.44 13.37
C CYS A 177 34.67 26.78 13.93
N THR A 178 33.69 26.77 14.84
CA THR A 178 33.26 27.92 15.66
C THR A 178 32.67 27.41 16.99
N PRO A 179 32.50 28.28 18.01
CA PRO A 179 31.64 27.95 19.15
C PRO A 179 30.25 27.52 18.64
N GLY A 180 29.84 26.29 18.94
CA GLY A 180 28.59 25.68 18.45
C GLY A 180 28.59 25.18 16.99
N GLY A 181 29.69 25.32 16.25
CA GLY A 181 29.79 24.89 14.84
C GLY A 181 30.71 23.67 14.65
N LEU A 182 30.14 22.58 14.13
CA LEU A 182 30.84 21.35 13.76
C LEU A 182 31.07 21.30 12.25
N LYS A 183 32.31 21.03 11.83
CA LYS A 183 32.65 20.68 10.45
C LYS A 183 33.18 19.26 10.43
N CYS A 184 32.32 18.33 10.01
CA CYS A 184 32.74 16.99 9.67
C CYS A 184 33.21 16.96 8.22
N THR A 185 34.46 16.55 8.03
CA THR A 185 35.12 16.42 6.74
C THR A 185 35.31 14.94 6.48
N ILE A 186 34.64 14.45 5.44
CA ILE A 186 34.80 13.07 4.97
C ILE A 186 35.87 13.11 3.88
N SER A 187 37.06 12.63 4.23
CA SER A 187 38.20 12.50 3.31
C SER A 187 38.09 11.16 2.59
N CYS A 188 37.83 11.24 1.28
CA CYS A 188 37.91 10.11 0.37
C CYS A 188 39.29 10.15 -0.33
N PRO A 189 39.98 9.01 -0.53
CA PRO A 189 41.20 8.98 -1.31
C PRO A 189 40.90 9.37 -2.77
N ARG A 190 41.19 10.65 -3.09
CA ARG A 190 41.28 11.25 -4.43
C ARG A 190 40.30 10.70 -5.48
N LEU A 191 39.04 11.13 -5.44
CA LEU A 191 38.28 11.28 -6.68
C LEU A 191 38.65 12.62 -7.32
N ARG A 192 39.28 12.55 -8.50
CA ARG A 192 39.47 13.71 -9.40
C ARG A 192 38.15 14.48 -9.52
N ASN A 193 38.22 15.79 -9.75
CA ASN A 193 37.10 16.73 -9.99
C ASN A 193 36.20 16.34 -11.18
N SER A 194 35.65 15.13 -11.21
CA SER A 194 34.72 14.67 -12.21
C SER A 194 33.44 14.31 -11.50
N ASN A 195 32.36 15.00 -11.85
CA ASN A 195 30.97 14.63 -11.51
C ASN A 195 30.55 13.31 -12.23
N ARG A 196 31.49 12.40 -12.47
CA ARG A 196 31.30 11.12 -13.15
C ARG A 196 31.28 10.04 -12.10
N PHE A 197 30.08 9.69 -11.67
CA PHE A 197 29.84 8.54 -10.81
C PHE A 197 29.80 7.26 -11.65
N ASP A 198 30.47 6.23 -11.14
CA ASP A 198 30.41 4.87 -11.66
C ASP A 198 28.97 4.32 -11.67
N ILE A 199 28.66 3.42 -12.61
CA ILE A 199 27.32 2.86 -12.80
C ILE A 199 26.85 2.06 -11.58
N ASP A 200 27.76 1.33 -10.93
CA ASP A 200 27.45 0.52 -9.76
C ASP A 200 27.12 1.40 -8.55
N LEU A 201 27.87 2.49 -8.36
CA LEU A 201 27.57 3.49 -7.34
C LEU A 201 26.20 4.14 -7.59
N LYS A 202 25.85 4.45 -8.84
CA LYS A 202 24.53 4.99 -9.16
C LYS A 202 23.42 3.96 -8.91
N ARG A 203 23.62 2.69 -9.25
CA ARG A 203 22.67 1.59 -8.96
C ARG A 203 22.44 1.42 -7.46
N PHE A 204 23.51 1.44 -6.68
CA PHE A 204 23.45 1.40 -5.22
C PHE A 204 22.65 2.59 -4.66
N CYS A 205 22.99 3.80 -5.10
CA CYS A 205 22.31 5.01 -4.66
C CYS A 205 20.84 5.05 -5.07
N LEU A 206 20.52 4.52 -6.25
CA LEU A 206 19.15 4.36 -6.70
C LEU A 206 18.37 3.37 -5.83
N TYR A 207 18.97 2.22 -5.50
CA TYR A 207 18.39 1.25 -4.58
C TYR A 207 18.14 1.87 -3.20
N LEU A 208 19.10 2.65 -2.68
CA LEU A 208 18.97 3.37 -1.41
C LEU A 208 17.83 4.40 -1.46
N LEU A 209 17.74 5.19 -2.53
CA LEU A 209 16.66 6.15 -2.74
C LEU A 209 15.28 5.47 -2.75
N ILE A 210 15.15 4.32 -3.44
CA ILE A 210 13.89 3.57 -3.55
C ILE A 210 13.50 2.92 -2.22
N THR A 211 14.47 2.31 -1.53
CA THR A 211 14.18 1.51 -0.32
C THR A 211 14.09 2.31 0.95
N ALA A 212 14.95 3.32 1.12
CA ALA A 212 15.01 4.14 2.32
C ALA A 212 14.30 5.49 2.18
N GLY A 213 13.92 5.86 0.96
CA GLY A 213 13.15 7.04 0.65
C GLY A 213 13.99 8.29 0.43
N ARG A 214 13.33 9.31 -0.14
CA ARG A 214 13.94 10.57 -0.56
C ARG A 214 14.59 11.33 0.59
N PHE A 215 13.92 11.41 1.74
CA PHE A 215 14.41 12.18 2.89
C PHE A 215 15.77 11.67 3.41
N LEU A 216 15.90 10.35 3.56
CA LEU A 216 17.19 9.76 3.96
C LEU A 216 18.26 10.04 2.90
N TYR A 217 17.90 9.86 1.62
CA TYR A 217 18.85 10.06 0.53
C TYR A 217 19.34 11.52 0.46
N GLU A 218 18.45 12.51 0.58
CA GLU A 218 18.81 13.94 0.61
C GLU A 218 19.68 14.27 1.82
N THR A 219 19.38 13.68 2.99
CA THR A 219 20.20 13.82 4.19
C THR A 219 21.61 13.29 3.95
N LEU A 220 21.74 12.10 3.36
CA LEU A 220 23.04 11.53 3.00
C LEU A 220 23.78 12.38 1.97
N TYR A 221 23.09 12.86 0.93
CA TYR A 221 23.68 13.69 -0.11
C TYR A 221 24.23 15.01 0.45
N ALA A 222 23.51 15.65 1.36
CA ALA A 222 23.94 16.87 2.02
C ALA A 222 25.19 16.67 2.90
N ASN A 223 25.31 15.50 3.53
CA ASN A 223 26.44 15.15 4.40
C ASN A 223 27.63 14.50 3.66
N LEU A 224 27.42 14.02 2.42
CA LEU A 224 28.41 13.35 1.58
C LEU A 224 28.61 14.10 0.25
N PRO A 225 29.05 15.38 0.28
CA PRO A 225 29.13 16.20 -0.92
C PRO A 225 30.13 15.61 -1.91
N LYS A 226 29.71 15.50 -3.18
CA LYS A 226 30.50 14.94 -4.30
C LYS A 226 30.84 13.44 -4.18
N THR A 227 30.37 12.77 -3.13
CA THR A 227 30.59 11.34 -2.92
C THR A 227 29.49 10.51 -3.54
N ILE A 228 28.23 10.96 -3.45
CA ILE A 228 27.07 10.27 -4.03
C ILE A 228 26.38 11.16 -5.08
N PRO A 229 25.75 10.57 -6.13
CA PRO A 229 25.06 11.32 -7.17
C PRO A 229 23.91 12.16 -6.62
N SER A 230 23.61 13.26 -7.30
CA SER A 230 22.39 14.01 -7.02
C SER A 230 21.15 13.20 -7.39
N ILE A 231 20.01 13.51 -6.78
CA ILE A 231 18.71 12.94 -7.15
C ILE A 231 18.41 13.16 -8.64
N THR A 232 18.75 14.32 -9.19
CA THR A 232 18.60 14.60 -10.63
C THR A 232 19.42 13.65 -11.49
N THR A 233 20.64 13.31 -11.06
CA THR A 233 21.50 12.32 -11.73
C THR A 233 20.88 10.92 -11.66
N LEU A 234 20.31 10.54 -10.52
CA LEU A 234 19.60 9.26 -10.36
C LEU A 234 18.32 9.18 -11.20
N HIS A 235 17.53 10.25 -11.26
CA HIS A 235 16.35 10.32 -12.13
C HIS A 235 16.70 10.28 -13.61
N ARG A 236 17.81 10.90 -14.02
CA ARG A 236 18.31 10.77 -15.38
C ARG A 236 18.68 9.32 -15.70
N MET A 237 19.43 8.68 -14.80
CA MET A 237 19.75 7.25 -14.93
C MET A 237 18.48 6.39 -14.99
N LEU A 238 17.48 6.66 -14.15
CA LEU A 238 16.18 5.98 -14.22
C LEU A 238 15.55 6.19 -15.60
N ASN A 239 15.46 7.44 -16.08
CA ASN A 239 14.88 7.73 -17.38
C ASN A 239 15.62 7.07 -18.56
N ASP A 240 16.93 6.93 -18.46
CA ASP A 240 17.79 6.35 -19.51
C ASP A 240 17.81 4.81 -19.46
N ASN A 241 17.74 4.22 -18.26
CA ASN A 241 17.89 2.76 -18.04
C ASN A 241 16.59 2.01 -17.72
N THR A 242 15.51 2.70 -17.34
CA THR A 242 14.22 2.03 -17.12
C THR A 242 13.47 1.96 -18.43
N GLN A 243 12.99 0.75 -18.74
CA GLN A 243 12.03 0.58 -19.82
C GLN A 243 10.80 1.42 -19.50
N PHE A 244 10.52 2.39 -20.37
CA PHE A 244 9.34 3.22 -20.28
C PHE A 244 8.10 2.33 -20.30
N ILE A 245 7.31 2.38 -19.22
CA ILE A 245 6.05 1.65 -19.13
C ILE A 245 5.00 2.50 -19.83
N GLU A 246 4.62 2.08 -21.03
CA GLU A 246 3.53 2.72 -21.77
C GLU A 246 2.19 2.10 -21.38
N GLU A 247 1.21 2.98 -21.14
CA GLU A 247 -0.16 2.60 -20.83
C GLU A 247 -0.73 1.63 -21.87
N GLY A 248 -1.40 0.57 -21.41
CA GLY A 248 -2.06 -0.42 -22.26
C GLY A 248 -1.12 -1.36 -23.02
N THR A 249 0.20 -1.20 -22.91
CA THR A 249 1.17 -2.04 -23.60
C THR A 249 1.42 -3.34 -22.83
N VAL A 250 1.26 -4.47 -23.51
CA VAL A 250 1.55 -5.81 -22.97
C VAL A 250 3.03 -6.13 -23.19
N ARG A 251 3.79 -6.24 -22.10
CA ARG A 251 5.27 -6.30 -22.10
C ARG A 251 5.83 -7.73 -22.07
N LEU A 252 5.46 -8.55 -23.05
CA LEU A 252 5.82 -9.98 -23.09
C LEU A 252 7.29 -10.24 -23.47
N GLU A 253 7.86 -9.42 -24.37
CA GLU A 253 9.27 -9.54 -24.75
C GLU A 253 10.18 -9.15 -23.57
N GLU A 254 9.76 -8.13 -22.80
CA GLU A 254 10.42 -7.71 -21.58
C GLU A 254 10.27 -8.75 -20.47
N LEU A 255 9.09 -9.38 -20.36
CA LEU A 255 8.88 -10.49 -19.45
C LEU A 255 9.82 -11.67 -19.78
N LYS A 256 9.98 -12.01 -21.06
CA LYS A 256 10.92 -13.06 -21.49
C LYS A 256 12.34 -12.76 -21.03
N LYS A 257 12.84 -11.56 -21.32
CA LYS A 257 14.17 -11.10 -20.85
C LYS A 257 14.28 -11.11 -19.33
N PHE A 258 13.21 -10.75 -18.63
CA PHE A 258 13.15 -10.76 -17.18
C PHE A 258 13.28 -12.18 -16.59
N LEU A 259 12.64 -13.17 -17.21
CA LEU A 259 12.73 -14.58 -16.81
C LEU A 259 14.12 -15.16 -17.12
N GLU A 260 14.62 -14.94 -18.35
CA GLU A 260 15.93 -15.42 -18.80
C GLU A 260 17.07 -14.85 -17.96
N SER A 261 17.07 -13.54 -17.70
CA SER A 261 18.09 -12.88 -16.86
C SER A 261 18.13 -13.35 -15.40
N ARG A 262 17.10 -14.07 -14.95
CA ARG A 262 16.98 -14.62 -13.59
C ARG A 262 17.02 -16.14 -13.55
N TYR A 263 17.30 -16.79 -14.67
CA TYR A 263 17.28 -18.26 -14.79
C TYR A 263 15.94 -18.87 -14.32
N LEU A 264 14.84 -18.17 -14.58
CA LEU A 264 13.48 -18.64 -14.30
C LEU A 264 12.92 -19.37 -15.52
N PRO A 265 12.07 -20.39 -15.33
CA PRO A 265 11.39 -21.03 -16.45
C PRO A 265 10.47 -20.06 -17.18
N ASN A 266 10.30 -20.29 -18.49
CA ASN A 266 9.38 -19.53 -19.36
C ASN A 266 7.91 -19.92 -19.13
N VAL A 267 7.51 -20.02 -17.87
CA VAL A 267 6.19 -20.45 -17.42
C VAL A 267 5.71 -19.45 -16.37
N VAL A 268 4.52 -18.90 -16.57
CA VAL A 268 3.98 -17.86 -15.68
C VAL A 268 2.51 -18.08 -15.34
N TRP A 269 2.11 -17.51 -14.21
CA TRP A 269 0.75 -17.30 -13.77
C TRP A 269 0.41 -15.81 -13.91
N ILE A 270 -0.80 -15.49 -14.38
CA ILE A 270 -1.25 -14.11 -14.53
C ILE A 270 -2.24 -13.75 -13.42
N SER A 271 -2.01 -12.61 -12.77
CA SER A 271 -2.90 -12.05 -11.75
C SER A 271 -3.32 -10.65 -12.18
N LYS A 272 -4.57 -10.28 -11.92
CA LYS A 272 -5.09 -8.95 -12.27
C LYS A 272 -5.91 -8.36 -11.14
N ASP A 273 -5.79 -7.06 -10.97
CA ASP A 273 -6.58 -6.28 -10.01
C ASP A 273 -6.69 -4.82 -10.47
N ALA A 274 -7.63 -4.08 -9.87
CA ALA A 274 -7.83 -2.66 -10.13
C ALA A 274 -7.70 -1.87 -8.83
N THR A 275 -6.89 -0.81 -8.84
CA THR A 275 -6.76 0.10 -7.70
C THR A 275 -7.35 1.46 -8.02
N LYS A 276 -8.05 2.07 -7.08
CA LYS A 276 -8.62 3.40 -7.27
C LYS A 276 -7.50 4.43 -7.41
N ILE A 277 -7.61 5.32 -8.39
CA ILE A 277 -6.66 6.41 -8.59
C ILE A 277 -7.34 7.76 -8.33
N THR A 278 -6.60 8.66 -7.71
CA THR A 278 -6.99 10.07 -7.53
C THR A 278 -6.20 11.01 -8.44
N GLY A 279 -5.37 10.43 -9.32
CA GLY A 279 -4.40 11.14 -10.17
C GLY A 279 -5.04 12.07 -11.19
N ARG A 280 -4.37 13.17 -11.49
CA ARG A 280 -4.82 14.18 -12.46
C ARG A 280 -4.56 13.70 -13.88
N ILE A 281 -5.27 14.30 -14.83
CA ILE A 281 -4.98 14.12 -16.26
C ILE A 281 -3.67 14.88 -16.55
N GLU A 282 -2.71 14.22 -17.17
CA GLU A 282 -1.37 14.76 -17.39
C GLU A 282 -0.94 14.60 -18.85
N TYR A 283 -0.18 15.57 -19.35
CA TYR A 283 0.49 15.47 -20.64
C TYR A 283 1.81 14.72 -20.50
N ASN A 284 1.97 13.67 -21.29
CA ASN A 284 3.21 12.91 -21.40
C ASN A 284 3.97 13.35 -22.66
N SER A 285 5.06 14.10 -22.43
CA SER A 285 5.90 14.63 -23.51
C SER A 285 6.71 13.57 -24.24
N LYS A 286 6.94 12.38 -23.66
CA LYS A 286 7.75 11.34 -24.31
C LYS A 286 7.05 10.70 -25.50
N ASN A 287 5.73 10.51 -25.41
CA ASN A 287 4.91 9.89 -26.45
C ASN A 287 3.84 10.82 -27.04
N ASN A 288 3.87 12.11 -26.66
CA ASN A 288 2.92 13.13 -27.08
C ASN A 288 1.45 12.73 -26.84
N LYS A 289 1.14 12.25 -25.63
CA LYS A 289 -0.21 11.79 -25.25
C LYS A 289 -0.73 12.47 -24.01
N ILE A 290 -2.06 12.52 -23.90
CA ILE A 290 -2.76 12.88 -22.68
C ILE A 290 -3.11 11.59 -21.94
N VAL A 291 -2.62 11.46 -20.70
CA VAL A 291 -2.78 10.27 -19.84
C VAL A 291 -3.77 10.59 -18.73
N GLY A 292 -4.63 9.64 -18.40
CA GLY A 292 -5.62 9.76 -17.32
C GLY A 292 -7.08 9.66 -17.76
N PHE A 293 -7.35 9.63 -19.06
CA PHE A 293 -8.65 9.27 -19.62
C PHE A 293 -8.80 7.76 -19.79
N CYS A 294 -10.04 7.27 -19.85
CA CYS A 294 -10.34 5.88 -20.17
C CYS A 294 -10.05 5.61 -21.65
N LEU A 295 -9.01 4.85 -21.94
CA LEU A 295 -8.67 4.49 -23.32
C LEU A 295 -9.74 3.57 -23.94
N PRO A 296 -10.13 3.80 -25.21
CA PRO A 296 -10.97 2.86 -25.96
C PRO A 296 -10.36 1.47 -25.98
N GLN A 297 -11.19 0.41 -25.97
CA GLN A 297 -10.69 -0.97 -25.94
C GLN A 297 -10.73 -1.63 -27.32
N VAL A 298 -9.63 -2.30 -27.70
CA VAL A 298 -9.49 -3.17 -28.86
C VAL A 298 -8.99 -4.53 -28.38
N ASN A 299 -9.70 -5.62 -28.68
CA ASN A 299 -9.43 -6.97 -28.16
C ASN A 299 -9.36 -7.03 -26.63
N GLY A 300 -10.19 -6.23 -25.96
CA GLY A 300 -10.20 -6.15 -24.50
C GLY A 300 -8.99 -5.43 -23.87
N LEU A 301 -8.08 -4.88 -24.68
CA LEU A 301 -6.95 -4.07 -24.22
C LEU A 301 -7.11 -2.63 -24.68
N PRO A 302 -6.53 -1.65 -23.98
CA PRO A 302 -6.54 -0.26 -24.44
C PRO A 302 -5.93 -0.08 -25.83
N ASP A 303 -6.56 0.74 -26.67
CA ASP A 303 -5.98 1.21 -27.91
C ASP A 303 -4.86 2.20 -27.62
N ARG A 304 -3.63 1.78 -27.92
CA ARG A 304 -2.42 2.58 -27.75
C ARG A 304 -2.42 3.84 -28.61
N LYS A 305 -3.28 3.98 -29.62
CA LYS A 305 -3.36 5.18 -30.44
C LYS A 305 -4.27 6.27 -29.86
N GLY A 306 -4.92 6.00 -28.72
CA GLY A 306 -5.78 6.95 -28.05
C GLY A 306 -5.07 8.20 -27.53
N PHE A 307 -5.80 9.32 -27.51
CA PHE A 307 -5.46 10.58 -26.85
C PHE A 307 -4.10 11.20 -27.22
N LEU A 308 -3.74 11.16 -28.51
CA LEU A 308 -2.59 11.90 -29.03
C LEU A 308 -2.84 13.41 -28.93
N ALA A 309 -1.87 14.15 -28.38
CA ALA A 309 -1.90 15.60 -28.26
C ALA A 309 -1.47 16.26 -29.58
N LEU A 310 -2.33 16.15 -30.60
CA LEU A 310 -2.04 16.68 -31.95
C LEU A 310 -2.19 18.21 -32.01
N SER A 311 -3.11 18.78 -31.24
CA SER A 311 -3.35 20.21 -31.14
C SER A 311 -4.01 20.57 -29.81
N ALA A 312 -3.98 21.86 -29.44
CA ALA A 312 -4.69 22.36 -28.27
C ALA A 312 -6.21 22.13 -28.38
N ARG A 313 -6.76 22.24 -29.59
CA ARG A 313 -8.19 21.98 -29.86
C ARG A 313 -8.56 20.52 -29.60
N HIS A 314 -7.84 19.56 -30.19
CA HIS A 314 -8.08 18.14 -29.93
C HIS A 314 -7.92 17.79 -28.45
N THR A 315 -6.96 18.43 -27.79
CA THR A 315 -6.77 18.25 -26.34
C THR A 315 -8.00 18.74 -25.57
N SER A 316 -8.54 19.93 -25.88
CA SER A 316 -9.79 20.45 -25.28
C SER A 316 -10.96 19.50 -25.49
N GLU A 317 -11.10 18.98 -26.71
CA GLU A 317 -12.17 18.04 -27.07
C GLU A 317 -12.12 16.77 -26.21
N TYR A 318 -10.93 16.28 -25.82
CA TYR A 318 -10.83 15.16 -24.88
C TYR A 318 -11.38 15.51 -23.49
N PHE A 319 -11.10 16.70 -22.96
CA PHE A 319 -11.62 17.12 -21.64
C PHE A 319 -13.14 17.30 -21.62
N GLU A 320 -13.73 17.63 -22.76
CA GLU A 320 -15.18 17.84 -22.89
C GLU A 320 -15.95 16.51 -23.06
N ASN A 321 -15.37 15.55 -23.79
CA ASN A 321 -16.11 14.37 -24.25
C ASN A 321 -15.68 13.05 -23.58
N GLU A 322 -14.48 12.99 -23.01
CA GLU A 322 -13.89 11.73 -22.55
C GLU A 322 -13.99 11.56 -21.04
N LYS A 323 -14.17 10.30 -20.62
CA LYS A 323 -14.23 9.97 -19.20
C LYS A 323 -12.85 9.86 -18.60
N ARG A 324 -12.68 10.46 -17.43
CA ARG A 324 -11.51 10.24 -16.59
C ARG A 324 -11.50 8.80 -16.08
N SER A 325 -10.30 8.22 -15.99
CA SER A 325 -10.09 6.92 -15.35
C SER A 325 -10.22 7.03 -13.84
N ASP A 326 -11.09 6.19 -13.26
CA ASP A 326 -11.28 6.09 -11.81
C ASP A 326 -10.36 5.05 -11.16
N TYR A 327 -9.89 4.09 -11.95
CA TYR A 327 -9.06 2.97 -11.52
C TYR A 327 -7.85 2.79 -12.44
N ALA A 328 -6.74 2.31 -11.88
CA ALA A 328 -5.65 1.72 -12.62
C ALA A 328 -5.80 0.19 -12.58
N TYR A 329 -6.04 -0.41 -13.74
CA TYR A 329 -6.06 -1.85 -13.94
C TYR A 329 -4.62 -2.35 -14.12
N VAL A 330 -4.20 -3.27 -13.28
CA VAL A 330 -2.84 -3.81 -13.26
C VAL A 330 -2.87 -5.30 -13.57
N VAL A 331 -2.05 -5.72 -14.52
CA VAL A 331 -1.85 -7.13 -14.89
C VAL A 331 -0.42 -7.51 -14.53
N MET A 332 -0.28 -8.46 -13.61
CA MET A 332 0.99 -8.98 -13.13
C MET A 332 1.21 -10.39 -13.66
N ALA A 333 2.45 -10.72 -14.00
CA ALA A 333 2.91 -12.06 -14.33
C ALA A 333 3.91 -12.53 -13.28
N GLN A 334 3.78 -13.76 -12.80
CA GLN A 334 4.72 -14.34 -11.85
C GLN A 334 5.03 -15.79 -12.25
N CYS A 335 6.31 -16.16 -12.25
CA CYS A 335 6.69 -17.56 -12.40
C CYS A 335 6.26 -18.32 -11.13
N PRO A 336 5.68 -19.53 -11.24
CA PRO A 336 5.24 -20.36 -10.11
C PRO A 336 6.43 -20.97 -9.36
N ASN A 337 7.30 -20.12 -8.84
CA ASN A 337 8.44 -20.42 -7.99
C ASN A 337 8.37 -19.48 -6.78
N ASN A 338 8.52 -20.02 -5.57
CA ASN A 338 8.26 -19.31 -4.30
C ASN A 338 9.00 -17.98 -4.15
N ASN A 339 10.17 -17.85 -4.79
CA ASN A 339 11.03 -16.66 -4.71
C ASN A 339 11.02 -15.82 -5.99
N SER A 340 10.15 -16.13 -6.96
CA SER A 340 10.07 -15.35 -8.19
C SER A 340 9.43 -13.98 -7.93
N PRO A 341 10.09 -12.88 -8.31
CA PRO A 341 9.45 -11.57 -8.27
C PRO A 341 8.36 -11.47 -9.34
N ALA A 342 7.27 -10.78 -9.00
CA ALA A 342 6.21 -10.47 -9.96
C ALA A 342 6.69 -9.38 -10.96
N PHE A 343 6.21 -9.48 -12.19
CA PHE A 343 6.50 -8.57 -13.28
C PHE A 343 5.22 -7.85 -13.71
N CYS A 344 5.26 -6.52 -13.81
CA CYS A 344 4.13 -5.73 -14.31
C CYS A 344 4.03 -5.89 -15.84
N LEU A 345 3.09 -6.74 -16.27
CA LEU A 345 2.88 -7.09 -17.66
C LEU A 345 2.16 -5.97 -18.44
N ALA A 346 1.13 -5.38 -17.83
CA ALA A 346 0.37 -4.26 -18.40
C ALA A 346 -0.26 -3.42 -17.29
N VAL A 347 -0.40 -2.12 -17.53
CA VAL A 347 -1.12 -1.19 -16.65
C VAL A 347 -1.86 -0.16 -17.49
N TYR A 348 -3.10 0.18 -17.09
CA TYR A 348 -3.90 1.21 -17.77
C TYR A 348 -5.06 1.72 -16.94
N GLY A 349 -5.50 2.94 -17.26
CA GLY A 349 -6.69 3.56 -16.69
C GLY A 349 -7.98 2.92 -17.17
N THR A 350 -8.97 2.83 -16.26
CA THR A 350 -10.31 2.33 -16.56
C THR A 350 -11.34 2.95 -15.61
N ASP A 351 -12.59 3.02 -16.05
CA ASP A 351 -13.79 3.30 -15.26
C ASP A 351 -14.47 2.01 -14.78
N ASN A 352 -13.82 0.85 -14.95
CA ASN A 352 -14.36 -0.47 -14.65
C ASN A 352 -15.66 -0.83 -15.42
N CYS A 353 -15.97 -0.14 -16.53
CA CYS A 353 -17.17 -0.39 -17.33
C CYS A 353 -16.97 -1.44 -18.44
N PHE A 354 -15.95 -2.29 -18.34
CA PHE A 354 -15.69 -3.34 -19.35
C PHE A 354 -16.58 -4.57 -19.14
N THR A 355 -16.71 -5.39 -20.19
CA THR A 355 -17.56 -6.59 -20.15
C THR A 355 -16.75 -7.86 -19.89
N HIS A 356 -17.45 -8.96 -19.57
CA HIS A 356 -16.81 -10.28 -19.49
C HIS A 356 -16.20 -10.69 -20.84
N GLN A 357 -16.76 -10.26 -21.97
CA GLN A 357 -16.18 -10.49 -23.28
C GLN A 357 -14.85 -9.76 -23.43
N SER A 358 -14.77 -8.50 -22.98
CA SER A 358 -13.51 -7.75 -22.94
C SER A 358 -12.42 -8.48 -22.14
N VAL A 359 -12.79 -9.17 -21.05
CA VAL A 359 -11.84 -9.99 -20.27
C VAL A 359 -11.37 -11.21 -21.07
N LEU A 360 -12.28 -11.92 -21.74
CA LEU A 360 -11.97 -13.10 -22.55
C LEU A 360 -11.07 -12.74 -23.73
N ASP A 361 -11.39 -11.66 -24.45
CA ASP A 361 -10.61 -11.18 -25.59
C ASP A 361 -9.19 -10.81 -25.18
N ARG A 362 -9.05 -10.15 -24.02
CA ARG A 362 -7.76 -9.80 -23.43
C ARG A 362 -6.93 -11.03 -23.10
N TRP A 363 -7.50 -12.03 -22.44
CA TRP A 363 -6.79 -13.26 -22.11
C TRP A 363 -6.41 -14.06 -23.37
N SER A 364 -7.30 -14.10 -24.36
CA SER A 364 -7.02 -14.70 -25.66
C SER A 364 -5.83 -14.04 -26.35
N TYR A 365 -5.82 -12.70 -26.40
CA TYR A 365 -4.72 -11.92 -26.95
C TYR A 365 -3.40 -12.18 -26.21
N ILE A 366 -3.42 -12.08 -24.87
CA ILE A 366 -2.22 -12.31 -24.04
C ILE A 366 -1.68 -13.74 -24.23
N ASN A 367 -2.55 -14.75 -24.26
CA ASN A 367 -2.14 -16.13 -24.49
C ASN A 367 -1.48 -16.31 -25.86
N LYS A 368 -2.08 -15.73 -26.92
CA LYS A 368 -1.54 -15.80 -28.28
C LYS A 368 -0.16 -15.15 -28.37
N GLU A 369 -0.01 -13.95 -27.82
CA GLU A 369 1.26 -13.24 -27.85
C GLU A 369 2.31 -13.89 -26.94
N ALA A 370 1.91 -14.44 -25.80
CA ALA A 370 2.83 -15.16 -24.91
C ALA A 370 3.39 -16.41 -25.59
N ALA A 371 2.53 -17.18 -26.28
CA ALA A 371 2.96 -18.33 -27.07
C ALA A 371 3.94 -17.93 -28.19
N ARG A 372 3.70 -16.80 -28.87
CA ARG A 372 4.61 -16.26 -29.91
C ARG A 372 6.02 -16.02 -29.39
N VAL A 373 6.16 -15.55 -28.14
CA VAL A 373 7.47 -15.30 -27.52
C VAL A 373 8.04 -16.53 -26.80
N GLY A 374 7.31 -17.64 -26.75
CA GLY A 374 7.73 -18.88 -26.09
C GLY A 374 7.51 -18.88 -24.57
N ILE A 375 6.53 -18.11 -24.07
CA ILE A 375 6.10 -18.12 -22.68
C ILE A 375 4.81 -18.93 -22.55
N GLN A 376 4.78 -19.90 -21.64
CA GLN A 376 3.58 -20.65 -21.29
C GLN A 376 2.84 -19.96 -20.14
N ILE A 377 1.55 -19.69 -20.32
CA ILE A 377 0.66 -19.21 -19.26
C ILE A 377 -0.11 -20.40 -18.68
N LEU A 378 0.06 -20.67 -17.39
CA LEU A 378 -0.60 -21.79 -16.71
C LEU A 378 -2.07 -21.50 -16.36
N GLY A 379 -2.38 -20.24 -16.10
CA GLY A 379 -3.68 -19.86 -15.60
C GLY A 379 -3.77 -18.39 -15.23
N TYR A 380 -4.97 -18.02 -14.79
CA TYR A 380 -5.32 -16.67 -14.41
C TYR A 380 -5.87 -16.63 -12.99
N SER A 381 -5.59 -15.54 -12.29
CA SER A 381 -6.25 -15.20 -11.04
C SER A 381 -6.83 -13.79 -11.07
N SER A 382 -7.95 -13.63 -10.40
CA SER A 382 -8.73 -12.41 -10.39
C SER A 382 -9.49 -12.28 -9.07
N ASP A 383 -9.91 -11.05 -8.77
CA ASP A 383 -10.97 -10.82 -7.81
C ASP A 383 -12.31 -11.38 -8.33
N SER A 384 -13.32 -11.22 -7.48
CA SER A 384 -14.57 -11.94 -7.45
C SER A 384 -15.76 -11.09 -7.89
N ASP A 385 -15.46 -10.03 -8.64
CA ASP A 385 -16.45 -9.26 -9.37
C ASP A 385 -17.17 -10.16 -10.38
N THR A 386 -18.44 -9.85 -10.63
CA THR A 386 -19.32 -10.69 -11.46
C THR A 386 -18.82 -10.83 -12.90
N ILE A 387 -18.14 -9.79 -13.42
CA ILE A 387 -17.58 -9.75 -14.76
C ILE A 387 -16.43 -10.77 -14.89
N CYS A 388 -15.46 -10.73 -13.97
CA CYS A 388 -14.34 -11.67 -13.97
C CYS A 388 -14.76 -13.08 -13.59
N MET A 389 -15.70 -13.25 -12.65
CA MET A 389 -16.24 -14.56 -12.30
C MET A 389 -16.91 -15.24 -13.50
N LYS A 390 -17.67 -14.49 -14.30
CA LYS A 390 -18.27 -15.02 -15.54
C LYS A 390 -17.19 -15.44 -16.54
N ALA A 391 -16.15 -14.63 -16.73
CA ALA A 391 -15.04 -14.96 -17.62
C ALA A 391 -14.26 -16.21 -17.15
N MET A 392 -13.93 -16.30 -15.86
CA MET A 392 -13.28 -17.47 -15.25
C MET A 392 -14.10 -18.75 -15.48
N ARG A 393 -15.43 -18.67 -15.25
CA ARG A 393 -16.33 -19.81 -15.47
C ARG A 393 -16.31 -20.31 -16.91
N ILE A 394 -16.38 -19.40 -17.88
CA ILE A 394 -16.33 -19.72 -19.31
C ILE A 394 -14.97 -20.33 -19.68
N CYS A 395 -13.87 -19.73 -19.24
CA CYS A 395 -12.50 -20.20 -19.53
C CYS A 395 -12.17 -21.56 -18.93
N SER A 396 -12.65 -21.83 -17.71
CA SER A 396 -12.51 -23.14 -17.07
C SER A 396 -13.49 -24.18 -17.62
N LYS A 397 -14.38 -23.79 -18.55
CA LYS A 397 -15.40 -24.67 -19.16
C LYS A 397 -16.25 -25.38 -18.10
N LEU A 398 -16.63 -24.64 -17.06
CA LEU A 398 -17.52 -25.14 -16.03
C LEU A 398 -18.96 -25.16 -16.57
N HIS A 399 -19.51 -26.37 -16.72
CA HIS A 399 -20.86 -26.61 -17.23
C HIS A 399 -21.97 -25.94 -16.39
N ASN A 400 -23.15 -25.75 -16.97
CA ASN A 400 -24.33 -25.35 -16.21
C ASN A 400 -24.87 -26.51 -15.37
N VAL A 401 -25.56 -26.16 -14.28
CA VAL A 401 -26.32 -27.14 -13.49
C VAL A 401 -27.44 -27.66 -14.39
N GLY A 402 -27.38 -28.94 -14.76
CA GLY A 402 -28.34 -29.59 -15.64
C GLY A 402 -27.79 -30.04 -17.00
N ASP A 403 -26.57 -29.65 -17.37
CA ASP A 403 -25.94 -30.17 -18.58
C ASP A 403 -25.53 -31.65 -18.35
N ASP A 404 -26.10 -32.55 -19.15
CA ASP A 404 -25.64 -33.94 -19.26
C ASP A 404 -24.35 -33.94 -20.10
N VAL A 405 -23.22 -34.04 -19.41
CA VAL A 405 -21.92 -34.13 -20.08
C VAL A 405 -21.63 -35.61 -20.32
N GLU A 406 -21.89 -36.07 -21.55
CA GLU A 406 -21.50 -37.42 -21.98
C GLU A 406 -19.99 -37.65 -21.71
N GLY A 407 -19.67 -38.77 -21.06
CA GLY A 407 -18.29 -39.19 -20.80
C GLY A 407 -17.63 -38.65 -19.52
N VAL A 408 -18.33 -37.88 -18.67
CA VAL A 408 -17.78 -37.45 -17.37
C VAL A 408 -18.14 -38.46 -16.27
N GLN A 409 -17.13 -39.20 -15.80
CA GLN A 409 -17.28 -40.24 -14.75
C GLN A 409 -17.82 -39.68 -13.42
N TRP A 410 -17.61 -38.40 -13.13
CA TRP A 410 -17.91 -37.78 -11.84
C TRP A 410 -18.95 -36.68 -12.00
N LYS A 411 -20.24 -37.00 -11.76
CA LYS A 411 -21.37 -36.03 -11.90
C LYS A 411 -21.23 -34.76 -11.05
N TRP A 412 -20.39 -34.78 -10.02
CA TRP A 412 -20.09 -33.63 -9.16
C TRP A 412 -18.90 -32.79 -9.65
N PHE A 413 -18.02 -33.35 -10.49
CA PHE A 413 -16.86 -32.65 -11.03
C PHE A 413 -17.18 -32.10 -12.41
N ARG A 414 -17.28 -30.77 -12.53
CA ARG A 414 -17.83 -30.10 -13.72
C ARG A 414 -16.77 -29.38 -14.57
N MET A 415 -15.49 -29.50 -14.22
CA MET A 415 -14.40 -28.83 -14.96
C MET A 415 -13.83 -29.77 -16.02
N ASN A 416 -13.66 -29.26 -17.25
CA ASN A 416 -12.96 -30.01 -18.29
C ASN A 416 -11.44 -29.85 -18.12
N LEU A 417 -10.81 -30.82 -17.44
CA LEU A 417 -9.37 -30.84 -17.12
C LEU A 417 -8.45 -30.86 -18.35
N ILE A 418 -8.96 -31.25 -19.53
CA ILE A 418 -8.16 -31.41 -20.75
C ILE A 418 -8.18 -30.12 -21.59
N LYS A 419 -9.27 -29.36 -21.55
CA LYS A 419 -9.53 -28.26 -22.49
C LYS A 419 -9.75 -26.89 -21.86
N GLY A 420 -9.77 -26.77 -20.52
CA GLY A 420 -10.02 -25.52 -19.79
C GLY A 420 -8.75 -24.85 -19.28
N PHE A 421 -8.79 -23.53 -19.09
CA PHE A 421 -7.76 -22.80 -18.34
C PHE A 421 -8.01 -22.93 -16.84
N ILE A 422 -6.93 -23.04 -16.06
CA ILE A 422 -7.03 -22.97 -14.61
C ILE A 422 -7.27 -21.51 -14.24
N CYS A 423 -8.38 -21.26 -13.55
CA CYS A 423 -8.71 -19.96 -12.99
C CYS A 423 -8.85 -20.08 -11.48
N VAL A 424 -8.22 -19.16 -10.75
CA VAL A 424 -8.25 -19.15 -9.28
C VAL A 424 -8.72 -17.78 -8.81
N GLN A 425 -9.79 -17.76 -8.02
CA GLN A 425 -10.21 -16.54 -7.34
C GLN A 425 -9.23 -16.22 -6.21
N ASP A 426 -9.01 -14.94 -5.94
CA ASP A 426 -8.24 -14.53 -4.76
C ASP A 426 -8.78 -15.16 -3.47
N THR A 427 -7.92 -15.93 -2.79
CA THR A 427 -8.28 -16.66 -1.57
C THR A 427 -8.44 -15.74 -0.36
N VAL A 428 -7.78 -14.58 -0.35
CA VAL A 428 -7.99 -13.56 0.69
C VAL A 428 -9.45 -13.10 0.66
N HIS A 429 -9.98 -12.82 -0.53
CA HIS A 429 -11.38 -12.50 -0.77
C HIS A 429 -12.35 -13.65 -0.41
N ILE A 430 -11.96 -14.90 -0.62
CA ILE A 430 -12.74 -16.05 -0.14
C ILE A 430 -12.83 -16.05 1.38
N GLY A 431 -11.72 -15.83 2.08
CA GLY A 431 -11.68 -15.70 3.54
C GLY A 431 -12.62 -14.63 4.07
N PHE A 432 -12.62 -13.45 3.45
CA PHE A 432 -13.55 -12.38 3.77
C PHE A 432 -15.01 -12.80 3.62
N LYS A 433 -15.37 -13.42 2.49
CA LYS A 433 -16.74 -13.85 2.24
C LYS A 433 -17.22 -14.87 3.26
N LEU A 434 -16.36 -15.82 3.64
CA LEU A 434 -16.67 -16.79 4.68
C LEU A 434 -16.89 -16.09 6.04
N ARG A 435 -15.94 -15.24 6.45
CA ARG A 435 -16.09 -14.45 7.69
C ARG A 435 -17.38 -13.63 7.71
N ILE A 436 -17.63 -12.82 6.68
CA ILE A 436 -18.81 -11.95 6.62
C ILE A 436 -20.10 -12.77 6.62
N ARG A 437 -20.10 -13.95 5.99
CA ARG A 437 -21.28 -14.83 5.99
C ARG A 437 -21.58 -15.39 7.38
N LEU A 438 -20.56 -15.67 8.20
CA LEU A 438 -20.71 -16.06 9.60
C LEU A 438 -21.22 -14.93 10.49
N LEU A 439 -20.76 -13.69 10.26
CA LEU A 439 -21.09 -12.52 11.08
C LEU A 439 -22.46 -11.90 10.76
N LYS A 440 -23.02 -12.16 9.57
CA LYS A 440 -24.33 -11.63 9.18
C LYS A 440 -25.47 -12.33 9.89
N LYS A 441 -26.16 -11.61 10.80
CA LYS A 441 -27.31 -12.10 11.58
C LYS A 441 -28.44 -12.71 10.75
N ASN A 442 -28.64 -12.24 9.51
CA ASN A 442 -29.73 -12.71 8.64
C ASN A 442 -29.36 -13.95 7.82
N ILE A 443 -28.15 -14.51 7.98
CA ILE A 443 -27.71 -15.71 7.25
C ILE A 443 -27.62 -16.86 8.23
N VAL A 444 -28.46 -17.88 8.01
CA VAL A 444 -28.34 -19.15 8.71
C VAL A 444 -27.31 -20.01 7.95
N LEU A 445 -26.35 -20.57 8.69
CA LEU A 445 -25.33 -21.47 8.17
C LEU A 445 -25.55 -22.90 8.70
N PRO A 446 -26.48 -23.68 8.11
CA PRO A 446 -26.73 -25.04 8.54
C PRO A 446 -25.53 -25.95 8.22
N MET A 447 -25.18 -26.80 9.18
CA MET A 447 -24.15 -27.83 9.10
C MET A 447 -24.74 -29.14 9.62
N GLY A 448 -25.44 -29.85 8.72
CA GLY A 448 -26.29 -30.98 9.10
C GLY A 448 -27.43 -30.52 10.01
N GLN A 449 -27.54 -31.12 11.21
CA GLN A 449 -28.56 -30.78 12.22
C GLN A 449 -28.19 -29.58 13.10
N TYR A 450 -27.02 -28.98 12.90
CA TYR A 450 -26.50 -27.88 13.71
C TYR A 450 -26.39 -26.60 12.87
N SER A 451 -26.19 -25.45 13.51
CA SER A 451 -25.97 -24.17 12.80
C SER A 451 -24.71 -23.48 13.29
N ALA A 452 -23.91 -22.95 12.36
CA ALA A 452 -22.78 -22.09 12.69
C ALA A 452 -23.27 -20.66 12.94
N THR A 453 -22.78 -20.02 14.00
CA THR A 453 -23.17 -18.65 14.40
C THR A 453 -21.99 -17.90 15.00
N ALA A 454 -21.97 -16.58 14.81
CA ALA A 454 -21.06 -15.67 15.47
C ALA A 454 -21.29 -15.59 16.98
N ASP A 455 -22.48 -15.95 17.49
CA ASP A 455 -22.80 -15.90 18.92
C ASP A 455 -21.85 -16.77 19.75
N HIS A 456 -21.42 -17.92 19.21
CA HIS A 456 -20.44 -18.76 19.89
C HIS A 456 -19.08 -18.05 20.06
N LEU A 457 -18.69 -17.20 19.10
CA LEU A 457 -17.46 -16.39 19.20
C LEU A 457 -17.65 -15.23 20.19
N HIS A 458 -18.84 -14.64 20.26
CA HIS A 458 -19.17 -13.63 21.28
C HIS A 458 -19.10 -14.23 22.70
N LEU A 459 -19.68 -15.42 22.91
CA LEU A 459 -19.60 -16.15 24.18
C LEU A 459 -18.15 -16.49 24.55
N LEU A 460 -17.35 -16.92 23.57
CA LEU A 460 -15.93 -17.19 23.81
C LEU A 460 -15.18 -15.96 24.33
N ILE A 461 -15.44 -14.78 23.72
CA ILE A 461 -14.80 -13.52 24.09
C ILE A 461 -15.27 -13.01 25.45
N SER A 462 -16.53 -13.28 25.84
CA SER A 462 -17.04 -12.87 27.16
C SER A 462 -16.58 -13.78 28.28
N ASP A 463 -16.48 -15.09 28.01
CA ASP A 463 -16.35 -16.10 29.06
C ASP A 463 -14.90 -16.55 29.27
N ILE A 464 -14.01 -16.32 28.32
CA ILE A 464 -12.60 -16.69 28.39
C ILE A 464 -11.71 -15.46 28.29
N SER A 465 -10.61 -15.45 29.04
CA SER A 465 -9.64 -14.37 29.00
C SER A 465 -8.91 -14.28 27.64
N LYS A 466 -8.68 -13.04 27.19
CA LYS A 466 -8.11 -12.70 25.88
C LYS A 466 -6.74 -13.31 25.61
N ASP A 467 -5.92 -13.51 26.63
CA ASP A 467 -4.59 -14.12 26.49
C ASP A 467 -4.64 -15.57 25.96
N HIS A 468 -5.77 -16.25 26.14
CA HIS A 468 -5.96 -17.61 25.65
C HIS A 468 -6.42 -17.72 24.19
N HIS A 469 -7.13 -16.71 23.66
CA HIS A 469 -7.72 -16.78 22.31
C HIS A 469 -7.32 -15.62 21.37
N LEU A 470 -6.75 -14.54 21.91
CA LEU A 470 -6.26 -13.34 21.21
C LEU A 470 -7.31 -12.55 20.38
N LEU A 471 -8.57 -12.97 20.43
CA LEU A 471 -9.72 -12.28 19.84
C LEU A 471 -10.10 -11.03 20.64
N THR A 472 -10.62 -10.05 19.91
CA THR A 472 -11.22 -8.81 20.41
C THR A 472 -12.60 -8.65 19.81
N ALA A 473 -13.48 -7.85 20.43
CA ALA A 473 -14.81 -7.58 19.87
C ALA A 473 -14.75 -7.04 18.43
N SER A 474 -13.74 -6.19 18.13
CA SER A 474 -13.48 -5.68 16.78
C SER A 474 -13.16 -6.76 15.74
N ASP A 475 -12.66 -7.93 16.14
CA ASP A 475 -12.43 -9.03 15.20
C ASP A 475 -13.77 -9.60 14.65
N LEU A 476 -14.90 -9.31 15.31
CA LEU A 476 -16.25 -9.72 14.91
C LEU A 476 -17.07 -8.58 14.25
N HIS A 477 -16.49 -7.40 14.07
CA HIS A 477 -17.14 -6.26 13.41
C HIS A 477 -17.21 -6.47 11.89
N CYS A 478 -18.38 -6.32 11.29
CA CYS A 478 -18.58 -6.59 9.86
C CYS A 478 -18.37 -5.37 8.95
N GLU A 479 -18.10 -4.21 9.56
CA GLU A 479 -17.90 -2.91 8.91
C GLU A 479 -16.55 -2.85 8.17
N ASP A 480 -15.50 -3.40 8.78
CA ASP A 480 -14.18 -3.48 8.17
C ASP A 480 -14.10 -4.70 7.22
N LYS A 481 -14.40 -4.43 5.95
CA LYS A 481 -14.44 -5.42 4.87
C LYS A 481 -13.06 -5.69 4.24
N MET A 482 -12.03 -4.92 4.61
CA MET A 482 -10.69 -4.99 4.00
C MET A 482 -9.62 -5.57 4.94
N ASN A 483 -9.91 -5.76 6.22
CA ASN A 483 -8.96 -6.33 7.17
C ASN A 483 -9.01 -7.86 7.23
N PHE A 484 -8.02 -8.51 6.61
CA PHE A 484 -7.96 -9.97 6.51
C PHE A 484 -7.61 -10.65 7.84
N ARG A 485 -6.87 -9.96 8.71
CA ARG A 485 -6.35 -10.54 9.96
C ARG A 485 -7.43 -11.13 10.89
N PRO A 486 -8.60 -10.49 11.08
CA PRO A 486 -9.74 -11.11 11.75
C PRO A 486 -10.12 -12.48 11.20
N ALA A 487 -10.09 -12.69 9.88
CA ALA A 487 -10.42 -13.97 9.25
C ALA A 487 -9.45 -15.09 9.67
N GLU A 488 -8.15 -14.78 9.73
CA GLU A 488 -7.13 -15.72 10.21
C GLU A 488 -7.28 -16.00 11.71
N LYS A 489 -7.51 -14.96 12.51
CA LYS A 489 -7.64 -15.08 13.97
C LYS A 489 -8.82 -15.97 14.37
N ILE A 490 -10.03 -15.68 13.86
CA ILE A 490 -11.23 -16.43 14.25
C ILE A 490 -11.17 -17.90 13.82
N SER A 491 -10.42 -18.22 12.76
CA SER A 491 -10.27 -19.59 12.26
C SER A 491 -9.06 -20.33 12.85
N SER A 492 -8.30 -19.72 13.76
CA SER A 492 -7.11 -20.33 14.37
C SER A 492 -7.43 -21.59 15.17
N GLU A 493 -6.46 -22.49 15.29
CA GLU A 493 -6.60 -23.75 16.04
C GLU A 493 -6.97 -23.49 17.50
N MET A 494 -6.27 -22.57 18.14
CA MET A 494 -6.50 -22.06 19.49
C MET A 494 -7.97 -21.68 19.73
N VAL A 495 -8.57 -20.88 18.83
CA VAL A 495 -9.97 -20.48 18.93
C VAL A 495 -10.90 -21.69 18.78
N THR A 496 -10.65 -22.55 17.79
CA THR A 496 -11.50 -23.72 17.55
C THR A 496 -11.46 -24.75 18.70
N ASP A 497 -10.31 -24.91 19.35
CA ASP A 497 -10.14 -25.81 20.49
C ASP A 497 -10.85 -25.27 21.74
N LEU A 498 -10.74 -23.97 22.00
CA LEU A 498 -11.43 -23.34 23.12
C LEU A 498 -12.95 -23.33 22.91
N LEU A 499 -13.44 -23.07 21.70
CA LEU A 499 -14.87 -23.20 21.36
C LEU A 499 -15.39 -24.60 21.65
N LYS A 500 -14.65 -25.63 21.23
CA LYS A 500 -15.01 -27.03 21.44
C LYS A 500 -15.05 -27.40 22.92
N LYS A 501 -14.16 -26.83 23.73
CA LYS A 501 -14.02 -27.15 25.15
C LYS A 501 -14.99 -26.38 26.05
N HIS A 502 -15.24 -25.12 25.75
CA HIS A 502 -15.88 -24.19 26.69
C HIS A 502 -17.23 -23.66 26.24
N VAL A 503 -17.55 -23.68 24.94
CA VAL A 503 -18.82 -23.12 24.42
C VAL A 503 -19.78 -24.25 24.04
N PRO A 504 -20.91 -24.43 24.76
CA PRO A 504 -21.89 -25.46 24.42
C PRO A 504 -22.46 -25.28 23.01
N LYS A 505 -22.82 -26.39 22.35
CA LYS A 505 -23.44 -26.41 21.01
C LYS A 505 -22.62 -25.74 19.88
N SER A 506 -21.34 -25.45 20.12
CA SER A 506 -20.43 -24.80 19.16
C SER A 506 -19.96 -25.68 18.00
N LYS A 507 -20.30 -26.98 17.98
CA LYS A 507 -19.77 -27.99 17.03
C LYS A 507 -19.82 -27.55 15.57
N ALA A 508 -20.93 -27.00 15.09
CA ALA A 508 -21.05 -26.50 13.72
C ALA A 508 -20.14 -25.31 13.43
N THR A 509 -19.98 -24.41 14.40
CA THR A 509 -19.10 -23.24 14.25
C THR A 509 -17.64 -23.67 14.19
N VAL A 510 -17.25 -24.65 15.02
CA VAL A 510 -15.91 -25.26 14.96
C VAL A 510 -15.65 -25.88 13.58
N ILE A 511 -16.61 -26.63 13.02
CA ILE A 511 -16.48 -27.20 11.66
C ILE A 511 -16.34 -26.09 10.62
N TYR A 512 -17.18 -25.06 10.67
CA TYR A 512 -17.12 -23.94 9.73
C TYR A 512 -15.77 -23.22 9.76
N LEU A 513 -15.26 -22.91 10.96
CA LEU A 513 -13.98 -22.24 11.15
C LEU A 513 -12.80 -23.13 10.73
N ASN A 514 -12.89 -24.45 10.94
CA ASN A 514 -11.91 -25.40 10.44
C ASN A 514 -11.90 -25.43 8.89
N LEU A 515 -13.07 -25.47 8.24
CA LEU A 515 -13.16 -25.41 6.76
C LEU A 515 -12.55 -24.12 6.22
N MET A 516 -12.85 -22.99 6.87
CA MET A 516 -12.26 -21.69 6.55
C MET A 516 -10.73 -21.72 6.69
N ARG A 517 -10.18 -22.25 7.79
CA ARG A 517 -8.72 -22.42 7.98
C ARG A 517 -8.10 -23.30 6.90
N LEU A 518 -8.75 -24.41 6.55
CA LEU A 518 -8.25 -25.35 5.54
C LEU A 518 -8.16 -24.69 4.16
N VAL A 519 -9.19 -23.96 3.72
CA VAL A 519 -9.16 -23.19 2.47
C VAL A 519 -8.02 -22.18 2.48
N LEU A 520 -7.93 -21.35 3.54
CA LEU A 520 -6.92 -20.30 3.61
C LEU A 520 -5.50 -20.86 3.60
N THR A 521 -5.23 -21.85 4.46
CA THR A 521 -3.89 -22.44 4.55
C THR A 521 -3.50 -23.20 3.29
N ALA A 522 -4.44 -23.85 2.61
CA ALA A 522 -4.19 -24.56 1.35
C ALA A 522 -3.72 -23.65 0.21
N PHE A 523 -4.05 -22.35 0.21
CA PHE A 523 -3.59 -21.44 -0.85
C PHE A 523 -2.53 -20.44 -0.38
N LEU A 524 -2.57 -20.02 0.90
CA LEU A 524 -1.71 -18.94 1.39
C LEU A 524 -0.43 -19.42 2.08
N SER A 525 -0.42 -20.64 2.63
CA SER A 525 0.77 -21.15 3.31
C SER A 525 1.85 -21.55 2.32
N LYS A 526 3.06 -20.99 2.47
CA LYS A 526 4.24 -21.32 1.65
C LYS A 526 4.96 -22.58 2.12
N GLU A 527 4.77 -22.97 3.38
CA GLU A 527 5.46 -24.09 4.02
C GLU A 527 4.79 -25.45 3.76
N LEU A 528 3.58 -25.46 3.20
CA LEU A 528 2.87 -26.71 2.93
C LEU A 528 3.45 -27.45 1.73
N SER A 529 3.71 -28.75 1.94
CA SER A 529 3.98 -29.69 0.86
C SER A 529 2.80 -29.79 -0.10
N VAL A 530 3.07 -30.17 -1.35
CA VAL A 530 2.04 -30.33 -2.38
C VAL A 530 0.96 -31.35 -1.94
N THR A 531 1.38 -32.46 -1.33
CA THR A 531 0.45 -33.50 -0.85
C THR A 531 -0.48 -32.98 0.24
N GLU A 532 0.05 -32.28 1.24
CA GLU A 532 -0.79 -31.73 2.31
C GLU A 532 -1.71 -30.64 1.77
N ARG A 533 -1.24 -29.83 0.83
CA ARG A 533 -2.05 -28.85 0.13
C ARG A 533 -3.25 -29.49 -0.56
N LEU A 534 -3.02 -30.53 -1.35
CA LEU A 534 -4.08 -31.29 -2.01
C LEU A 534 -5.04 -31.94 -1.01
N ARG A 535 -4.51 -32.50 0.10
CA ARG A 535 -5.33 -33.10 1.16
C ARG A 535 -6.28 -32.07 1.78
N ARG A 536 -5.78 -30.87 2.09
CA ARG A 536 -6.60 -29.77 2.64
C ARG A 536 -7.63 -29.28 1.63
N MET A 537 -7.23 -29.16 0.36
CA MET A 537 -8.15 -28.80 -0.73
C MET A 537 -9.29 -29.82 -0.86
N TRP A 538 -8.94 -31.10 -0.88
CA TRP A 538 -9.91 -32.18 -0.94
C TRP A 538 -10.84 -32.16 0.27
N HIS A 539 -10.29 -32.03 1.47
CA HIS A 539 -11.09 -32.04 2.68
C HIS A 539 -12.13 -30.91 2.71
N TYR A 540 -11.76 -29.67 2.36
CA TYR A 540 -12.75 -28.59 2.43
C TYR A 540 -13.86 -28.70 1.38
N VAL A 541 -13.59 -29.34 0.23
CA VAL A 541 -14.58 -29.48 -0.85
C VAL A 541 -15.55 -30.63 -0.59
N PHE A 542 -15.10 -31.72 0.05
CA PHE A 542 -15.85 -32.98 0.14
C PHE A 542 -16.27 -33.39 1.56
N SER A 543 -15.97 -32.58 2.58
CA SER A 543 -16.42 -32.82 3.97
C SER A 543 -17.63 -31.97 4.31
#